data_AF-A0AAP0J866-F1
#
_entry.id   AF-A0AAP0J866-F1
#
_cell.length_a   1.000
_cell.length_b   1.000
_cell.length_c   1.000
_cell.angle_alpha   90.00
_cell.angle_beta   90.00
_cell.angle_gamma   90.00
#
_symmetry.space_group_name_H-M   'P 1'
#
loop_
_entity.id
_entity.type
_entity.pdbx_description
1 polymer ?
#
loop_
_entity_poly.entity_id
_entity_poly.type
_entity_poly.pdbx_seq_one_letter_code
_entity_poly.pdbx_strand_id
1 'polypeptide(L)'
;MTKVFKRWMIPEGYCWKSVPTHHKDQYWRQWKVFFRWDDAIPKDLIRAAYDRLAGTRYTALMHKLKNNRLQPVYVTDEAWRRYLEYWESEDFLARSRQATSNRNTEVEGPGTRPSKHGGGSVSFMTTHERLTPPTVNDLYLHLHTVNHDRMTFIDTRSERFYDRLQRRRQEVTQATPDQSVDEEAVYLNVAGECPKGRVYGLGSLGRKKRRYADPGASTSQMPDMVPRVEFNVVAEQLRKVMEYMHQHLGMNMDGASLSHHHHHHHHHHHHLMTSNSCRK
;
A
#
# COMPACT_ATOMS: atom_id res chain seq x y z
N MET A 1 4.03 -11.61 18.21
CA MET A 1 2.77 -10.82 18.18
C MET A 1 1.56 -11.67 17.79
N THR A 2 1.51 -12.31 16.61
CA THR A 2 0.33 -13.11 16.19
C THR A 2 -0.05 -14.24 17.17
N LYS A 3 0.93 -14.92 17.80
CA LYS A 3 0.64 -15.93 18.83
C LYS A 3 -0.14 -15.35 20.03
N VAL A 4 0.13 -14.10 20.40
CA VAL A 4 -0.58 -13.40 21.50
C VAL A 4 -2.04 -13.21 21.12
N PHE A 5 -2.33 -12.81 19.86
CA PHE A 5 -3.71 -12.66 19.38
C PHE A 5 -4.45 -13.99 19.36
N LYS A 6 -3.84 -15.04 18.81
CA LYS A 6 -4.44 -16.37 18.71
C LYS A 6 -4.87 -16.95 20.05
N ARG A 7 -4.20 -16.58 21.14
CA ARG A 7 -4.53 -17.06 22.49
C ARG A 7 -5.82 -16.44 23.05
N TRP A 8 -6.24 -15.28 22.54
CA TRP A 8 -7.41 -14.55 23.03
C TRP A 8 -8.20 -13.97 21.85
N MET A 9 -8.67 -14.83 20.96
CA MET A 9 -9.61 -14.42 19.91
C MET A 9 -11.00 -14.24 20.53
N ILE A 10 -11.67 -13.14 20.22
CA ILE A 10 -12.94 -12.75 20.85
C ILE A 10 -14.02 -12.50 19.80
N PRO A 11 -15.31 -12.65 20.13
CA PRO A 11 -16.39 -12.50 19.15
C PRO A 11 -16.44 -11.12 18.46
N GLU A 12 -16.10 -10.05 19.18
CA GLU A 12 -16.05 -8.68 18.66
C GLU A 12 -14.77 -8.45 17.81
N GLY A 13 -13.87 -9.42 17.73
CA GLY A 13 -12.55 -9.33 17.12
C GLY A 13 -12.51 -9.46 15.60
N TYR A 14 -13.62 -9.26 14.88
CA TYR A 14 -13.68 -9.39 13.42
C TYR A 14 -12.76 -8.39 12.67
N CYS A 15 -12.34 -7.30 13.31
CA CYS A 15 -11.25 -6.43 12.85
C CYS A 15 -10.51 -5.76 14.02
N TRP A 16 -9.30 -5.26 13.81
CA TRP A 16 -8.52 -4.61 14.89
C TRP A 16 -9.26 -3.42 15.53
N LYS A 17 -10.08 -2.70 14.74
CA LYS A 17 -10.84 -1.55 15.24
C LYS A 17 -11.95 -1.97 16.21
N SER A 18 -12.59 -3.12 15.98
CA SER A 18 -13.69 -3.62 16.81
C SER A 18 -13.22 -4.32 18.08
N VAL A 19 -11.94 -4.71 18.17
CA VAL A 19 -11.36 -5.21 19.43
C VAL A 19 -11.47 -4.14 20.52
N PRO A 20 -12.12 -4.44 21.67
CA PRO A 20 -12.23 -3.52 22.79
C PRO A 20 -10.88 -3.10 23.37
N THR A 21 -10.79 -1.89 23.93
CA THR A 21 -9.55 -1.33 24.47
C THR A 21 -8.91 -2.24 25.53
N HIS A 22 -9.69 -2.80 26.44
CA HIS A 22 -9.17 -3.70 27.48
C HIS A 22 -8.51 -4.97 26.90
N HIS A 23 -9.00 -5.49 25.78
CA HIS A 23 -8.38 -6.61 25.06
C HIS A 23 -7.10 -6.18 24.35
N LYS A 24 -7.06 -4.99 23.75
CA LYS A 24 -5.82 -4.41 23.20
C LYS A 24 -4.76 -4.25 24.29
N ASP A 25 -5.15 -3.77 25.46
CA ASP A 25 -4.25 -3.64 26.63
C ASP A 25 -3.78 -5.00 27.15
N GLN A 26 -4.63 -6.04 27.06
CA GLN A 26 -4.22 -7.39 27.39
C GLN A 26 -3.19 -7.93 26.38
N TYR A 27 -3.41 -7.75 25.08
CA TYR A 27 -2.42 -8.12 24.07
C TYR A 27 -1.11 -7.37 24.27
N TRP A 28 -1.19 -6.08 24.63
CA TRP A 28 -0.04 -5.26 24.96
C TRP A 28 0.72 -5.83 26.16
N ARG A 29 0.03 -6.08 27.28
CA ARG A 29 0.63 -6.67 28.50
C ARG A 29 1.34 -7.98 28.21
N GLN A 30 0.70 -8.88 27.45
CA GLN A 30 1.29 -10.16 27.09
C GLN A 30 2.49 -10.02 26.15
N TRP A 31 2.43 -9.09 25.21
CA TRP A 31 3.55 -8.83 24.32
C TRP A 31 4.77 -8.27 25.07
N LYS A 32 4.57 -7.38 26.06
CA LYS A 32 5.65 -6.83 26.90
C LYS A 32 6.46 -7.91 27.63
N VAL A 33 5.84 -9.03 28.00
CA VAL A 33 6.56 -10.14 28.68
C VAL A 33 7.67 -10.71 27.80
N PHE A 34 7.50 -10.67 26.48
CA PHE A 34 8.46 -11.21 25.52
C PHE A 34 9.40 -10.17 24.93
N PHE A 35 9.22 -8.88 25.27
CA PHE A 35 9.92 -7.80 24.60
C PHE A 35 10.57 -6.85 25.61
N ARG A 36 11.89 -6.69 25.53
CA ARG A 36 12.66 -5.70 26.29
C ARG A 36 13.05 -4.56 25.34
N TRP A 37 12.97 -3.33 25.84
CA TRP A 37 13.40 -2.13 25.12
C TRP A 37 14.27 -1.28 26.04
N ASP A 38 14.98 -0.32 25.44
CA ASP A 38 15.78 0.65 26.16
C ASP A 38 14.87 1.60 26.94
N ASP A 39 15.12 1.75 28.25
CA ASP A 39 14.37 2.64 29.14
C ASP A 39 14.49 4.12 28.74
N ALA A 40 15.48 4.47 27.90
CA ALA A 40 15.59 5.80 27.30
C ALA A 40 14.46 6.12 26.30
N ILE A 41 13.76 5.11 25.75
CA ILE A 41 12.66 5.34 24.81
C ILE A 41 11.36 5.57 25.59
N PRO A 42 10.64 6.68 25.34
CA PRO A 42 9.36 6.94 25.99
C PRO A 42 8.36 5.79 25.81
N LYS A 43 7.75 5.34 26.91
CA LYS A 43 6.78 4.24 26.91
C LYS A 43 5.59 4.48 25.97
N ASP A 44 5.15 5.74 25.87
CA ASP A 44 4.03 6.12 24.99
C ASP A 44 4.38 5.99 23.51
N LEU A 45 5.63 6.29 23.14
CA LEU A 45 6.12 6.10 21.78
C LEU A 45 6.17 4.61 21.41
N ILE A 46 6.69 3.80 22.33
CA ILE A 46 6.73 2.34 22.20
C ILE A 46 5.31 1.77 22.07
N ARG A 47 4.36 2.25 22.87
CA ARG A 47 2.96 1.83 22.80
C ARG A 47 2.32 2.21 21.46
N ALA A 48 2.53 3.45 20.99
CA ALA A 48 2.01 3.90 19.70
C ALA A 48 2.57 3.08 18.53
N ALA A 49 3.88 2.78 18.55
CA ALA A 49 4.51 1.93 17.55
C ALA A 49 3.97 0.50 17.58
N TYR A 50 3.78 -0.06 18.77
CA TYR A 50 3.13 -1.36 18.95
C TYR A 50 1.71 -1.37 18.38
N ASP A 51 0.86 -0.39 18.71
CA ASP A 51 -0.55 -0.41 18.29
C ASP A 51 -0.67 -0.38 16.76
N ARG A 52 0.22 0.35 16.08
CA ARG A 52 0.31 0.37 14.61
C ARG A 52 0.70 -1.01 14.06
N LEU A 53 1.72 -1.63 14.65
CA LEU A 53 2.19 -2.95 14.23
C LEU A 53 1.17 -4.04 14.52
N ALA A 54 0.54 -3.99 15.70
CA ALA A 54 -0.52 -4.87 16.14
C ALA A 54 -1.71 -4.82 15.19
N GLY A 55 -2.17 -3.62 14.83
CA GLY A 55 -3.22 -3.45 13.83
C GLY A 55 -2.86 -4.10 12.49
N THR A 56 -1.63 -3.91 12.03
CA THR A 56 -1.16 -4.48 10.75
C THR A 56 -1.12 -6.02 10.79
N ARG A 57 -0.56 -6.59 11.87
CA ARG A 57 -0.44 -8.05 12.04
C ARG A 57 -1.79 -8.71 12.30
N TYR A 58 -2.69 -8.04 13.02
CA TYR A 58 -4.06 -8.51 13.26
C TYR A 58 -4.87 -8.52 11.96
N THR A 59 -4.80 -7.45 11.16
CA THR A 59 -5.44 -7.43 9.83
C THR A 59 -4.94 -8.56 8.93
N ALA A 60 -3.63 -8.82 8.92
CA ALA A 60 -3.07 -9.94 8.16
C ALA A 60 -3.57 -11.31 8.67
N LEU A 61 -3.69 -11.50 9.98
CA LEU A 61 -4.29 -12.70 10.57
C LEU A 61 -5.74 -12.88 10.12
N MET A 62 -6.58 -11.85 10.27
CA MET A 62 -8.00 -11.92 9.87
C MET A 62 -8.17 -12.16 8.37
N HIS A 63 -7.29 -11.59 7.54
CA HIS A 63 -7.30 -11.85 6.10
C HIS A 63 -7.02 -13.33 5.78
N LYS A 64 -6.05 -13.95 6.46
CA LYS A 64 -5.78 -15.39 6.32
C LYS A 64 -6.97 -16.24 6.75
N LEU A 65 -7.58 -15.91 7.89
CA LEU A 65 -8.77 -16.61 8.38
C LEU A 65 -9.93 -16.54 7.37
N LYS A 66 -10.22 -15.34 6.86
CA LYS A 66 -11.27 -15.10 5.88
C LYS A 66 -11.03 -15.89 4.58
N ASN A 67 -9.80 -15.92 4.08
CA ASN A 67 -9.52 -16.57 2.80
C ASN A 67 -9.48 -18.09 2.92
N ASN A 68 -9.00 -18.62 4.04
CA ASN A 68 -8.96 -20.06 4.26
C ASN A 68 -10.35 -20.64 4.51
N ARG A 69 -11.29 -19.84 5.03
CA ARG A 69 -12.68 -20.24 5.34
C ARG A 69 -12.81 -21.46 6.27
N LEU A 70 -11.72 -21.85 6.93
CA LEU A 70 -11.67 -22.92 7.92
C LEU A 70 -11.49 -22.32 9.30
N GLN A 71 -12.38 -22.70 10.21
CA GLN A 71 -12.30 -22.33 11.61
C GLN A 71 -11.06 -22.97 12.25
N PRO A 72 -10.10 -22.18 12.76
CA PRO A 72 -9.00 -22.74 13.52
C PRO A 72 -9.42 -23.14 14.94
N VAL A 73 -8.75 -24.14 15.50
CA VAL A 73 -8.95 -24.63 16.88
C VAL A 73 -8.88 -23.52 17.95
N TYR A 74 -8.10 -22.47 17.72
CA TYR A 74 -7.95 -21.36 18.67
C TYR A 74 -9.02 -20.26 18.53
N VAL A 75 -10.03 -20.44 17.68
CA VAL A 75 -11.17 -19.54 17.53
C VAL A 75 -12.42 -20.28 17.99
N THR A 76 -13.12 -19.73 18.97
CA THR A 76 -14.38 -20.31 19.47
C THR A 76 -15.48 -20.25 18.41
N ASP A 77 -16.45 -21.15 18.48
CA ASP A 77 -17.57 -21.21 17.53
C ASP A 77 -18.35 -19.90 17.50
N GLU A 78 -18.57 -19.30 18.67
CA GLU A 78 -19.21 -18.00 18.79
C GLU A 78 -18.42 -16.92 18.04
N ALA A 79 -17.10 -16.85 18.24
CA ALA A 79 -16.29 -15.85 17.57
C ALA A 79 -16.23 -16.08 16.07
N TRP A 80 -16.12 -17.33 15.64
CA TRP A 80 -16.13 -17.68 14.23
C TRP A 80 -17.44 -17.28 13.55
N ARG A 81 -18.59 -17.56 14.17
CA ARG A 81 -19.91 -17.14 13.69
C ARG A 81 -19.98 -15.62 13.52
N ARG A 82 -19.55 -14.85 14.53
CA ARG A 82 -19.51 -13.37 14.44
C ARG A 82 -18.61 -12.87 13.30
N TYR A 83 -17.50 -13.55 13.03
CA TYR A 83 -16.59 -13.17 11.94
C TYR A 83 -17.24 -13.42 10.58
N LEU A 84 -17.91 -14.56 10.40
CA LEU A 84 -18.66 -14.88 9.19
C LEU A 84 -19.78 -13.86 8.95
N GLU A 85 -20.60 -13.58 9.98
CA GLU A 85 -21.66 -12.56 9.93
C GLU A 85 -21.12 -11.20 9.44
N TYR A 86 -19.99 -10.75 10.00
CA TYR A 86 -19.37 -9.51 9.57
C TYR A 86 -18.83 -9.56 8.13
N TRP A 87 -18.18 -10.67 7.71
CA TRP A 87 -17.64 -10.79 6.36
C TRP A 87 -18.73 -10.95 5.28
N GLU A 88 -19.91 -11.40 5.66
CA GLU A 88 -21.09 -11.56 4.80
C GLU A 88 -22.03 -10.35 4.85
N SER A 89 -21.83 -9.44 5.80
CA SER A 89 -22.61 -8.21 5.91
C SER A 89 -22.57 -7.37 4.62
N GLU A 90 -23.70 -6.74 4.31
CA GLU A 90 -23.85 -5.90 3.12
C GLU A 90 -22.82 -4.76 3.11
N ASP A 91 -22.57 -4.14 4.26
CA ASP A 91 -21.59 -3.06 4.42
C ASP A 91 -20.17 -3.52 4.05
N PHE A 92 -19.76 -4.70 4.53
CA PHE A 92 -18.44 -5.22 4.23
C PHE A 92 -18.31 -5.56 2.74
N LEU A 93 -19.32 -6.22 2.18
CA LEU A 93 -19.36 -6.59 0.77
C LEU A 93 -19.40 -5.36 -0.14
N ALA A 94 -20.18 -4.33 0.22
CA ALA A 94 -20.24 -3.06 -0.50
C ALA A 94 -18.88 -2.36 -0.51
N ARG A 95 -18.21 -2.27 0.64
CA ARG A 95 -16.84 -1.72 0.73
C ARG A 95 -15.84 -2.53 -0.08
N SER A 96 -15.96 -3.86 -0.09
CA SER A 96 -15.11 -4.75 -0.88
C SER A 96 -15.32 -4.56 -2.39
N ARG A 97 -16.59 -4.48 -2.84
CA ARG A 97 -16.94 -4.20 -4.24
C ARG A 97 -16.45 -2.82 -4.66
N GLN A 98 -16.67 -1.80 -3.84
CA GLN A 98 -16.19 -0.44 -4.12
C GLN A 98 -14.66 -0.39 -4.19
N ALA A 99 -13.95 -1.07 -3.29
CA ALA A 99 -12.48 -1.15 -3.34
C ALA A 99 -11.97 -1.88 -4.59
N THR A 100 -12.71 -2.88 -5.07
CA THR A 100 -12.40 -3.55 -6.35
C THR A 100 -12.69 -2.65 -7.55
N SER A 101 -13.85 -1.98 -7.58
CA SER A 101 -14.19 -0.99 -8.61
C SER A 101 -13.14 0.12 -8.66
N ASN A 102 -12.80 0.75 -7.53
CA ASN A 102 -11.77 1.79 -7.42
C ASN A 102 -10.39 1.33 -7.88
N ARG A 103 -10.04 0.04 -7.68
CA ARG A 103 -8.79 -0.51 -8.20
C ARG A 103 -8.81 -0.66 -9.71
N ASN A 104 -9.99 -0.93 -10.29
CA ASN A 104 -10.19 -1.20 -11.71
C ASN A 104 -10.65 0.03 -12.51
N THR A 105 -10.76 1.21 -11.90
CA THR A 105 -11.19 2.44 -12.59
C THR A 105 -10.16 2.89 -13.63
N GLU A 106 -10.65 3.21 -14.82
CA GLU A 106 -9.88 3.76 -15.93
C GLU A 106 -9.93 5.30 -15.88
N VAL A 107 -9.06 5.89 -15.05
CA VAL A 107 -9.11 7.31 -14.67
C VAL A 107 -8.90 8.26 -15.87
N GLU A 108 -8.19 7.83 -16.91
CA GLU A 108 -7.85 8.68 -18.08
C GLU A 108 -8.46 8.11 -19.38
N GLY A 109 -9.63 7.48 -19.27
CA GLY A 109 -10.42 6.97 -20.39
C GLY A 109 -10.14 5.49 -20.74
N PRO A 110 -10.86 4.95 -21.74
CA PRO A 110 -10.83 3.54 -22.08
C PRO A 110 -9.42 2.99 -22.27
N GLY A 111 -9.14 1.83 -21.65
CA GLY A 111 -7.88 1.11 -21.80
C GLY A 111 -6.71 1.64 -20.96
N THR A 112 -6.93 2.67 -20.11
CA THR A 112 -5.87 3.17 -19.22
C THR A 112 -5.55 2.24 -18.07
N ARG A 113 -6.43 1.28 -17.75
CA ARG A 113 -6.26 0.25 -16.71
C ARG A 113 -5.82 0.83 -15.35
N PRO A 114 -5.62 0.01 -14.31
CA PRO A 114 -5.01 0.49 -13.08
C PRO A 114 -3.56 0.88 -13.34
N SER A 115 -3.15 2.07 -12.90
CA SER A 115 -1.75 2.53 -13.03
C SER A 115 -0.80 1.56 -12.32
N LYS A 116 0.27 1.18 -13.01
CA LYS A 116 1.32 0.28 -12.54
C LYS A 116 2.65 1.04 -12.48
N HIS A 117 3.57 0.52 -11.67
CA HIS A 117 4.95 0.97 -11.61
C HIS A 117 5.91 -0.22 -11.42
N GLY A 118 7.11 -0.10 -11.98
CA GLY A 118 8.18 -1.10 -11.96
C GLY A 118 9.10 -1.03 -10.74
N GLY A 119 8.90 -0.09 -9.81
CA GLY A 119 9.80 0.11 -8.65
C GLY A 119 9.79 -0.99 -7.57
N GLY A 120 8.98 -2.03 -7.72
CA GLY A 120 8.83 -3.10 -6.73
C GLY A 120 8.42 -2.59 -5.34
N SER A 121 8.97 -3.21 -4.28
CA SER A 121 8.70 -2.86 -2.88
C SER A 121 9.55 -1.68 -2.37
N VAL A 122 10.33 -1.04 -3.23
CA VAL A 122 11.19 0.10 -2.86
C VAL A 122 10.38 1.39 -2.98
N SER A 123 10.57 2.31 -2.02
CA SER A 123 9.87 3.60 -2.08
C SER A 123 10.42 4.48 -3.20
N PHE A 124 9.57 5.31 -3.81
CA PHE A 124 9.97 6.22 -4.89
C PHE A 124 11.06 7.19 -4.43
N MET A 125 11.04 7.60 -3.17
CA MET A 125 12.07 8.42 -2.54
C MET A 125 13.41 7.69 -2.46
N THR A 126 13.41 6.44 -2.03
CA THR A 126 14.62 5.60 -1.98
C THR A 126 15.16 5.35 -3.39
N THR A 127 14.29 5.12 -4.37
CA THR A 127 14.70 5.00 -5.77
C THR A 127 15.32 6.31 -6.28
N HIS A 128 14.71 7.46 -5.95
CA HIS A 128 15.25 8.78 -6.30
C HIS A 128 16.63 9.03 -5.68
N GLU A 129 16.85 8.62 -4.42
CA GLU A 129 18.16 8.74 -3.74
C GLU A 129 19.23 7.81 -4.33
N ARG A 130 18.82 6.65 -4.88
CA ARG A 130 19.73 5.67 -5.50
C ARG A 130 20.13 6.03 -6.92
N LEU A 131 19.27 6.73 -7.63
CA LEU A 131 19.60 7.30 -8.92
C LEU A 131 20.51 8.52 -8.64
N THR A 132 21.66 8.60 -9.30
CA THR A 132 22.57 9.76 -9.22
C THR A 132 21.96 10.95 -9.95
N PRO A 133 21.89 12.11 -9.29
CA PRO A 133 20.64 12.80 -9.01
C PRO A 133 19.70 12.83 -10.23
N PRO A 134 18.60 12.05 -10.22
CA PRO A 134 17.68 12.00 -11.34
C PRO A 134 16.86 13.29 -11.38
N THR A 135 16.54 13.75 -12.58
CA THR A 135 15.41 14.65 -12.75
C THR A 135 14.11 13.93 -12.38
N VAL A 136 13.03 14.69 -12.13
CA VAL A 136 11.69 14.13 -11.91
C VAL A 136 11.27 13.24 -13.09
N ASN A 137 11.70 13.59 -14.30
CA ASN A 137 11.49 12.81 -15.51
C ASN A 137 12.29 11.50 -15.55
N ASP A 138 13.56 11.52 -15.13
CA ASP A 138 14.39 10.30 -15.06
C ASP A 138 13.79 9.28 -14.09
N LEU A 139 13.33 9.75 -12.92
CA LEU A 139 12.64 8.90 -11.95
C LEU A 139 11.35 8.33 -12.55
N TYR A 140 10.58 9.15 -13.25
CA TYR A 140 9.33 8.72 -13.86
C TYR A 140 9.55 7.63 -14.91
N LEU A 141 10.49 7.83 -15.84
CA LEU A 141 10.86 6.82 -16.83
C LEU A 141 11.37 5.54 -16.17
N HIS A 142 12.23 5.67 -15.15
CA HIS A 142 12.72 4.50 -14.40
C HIS A 142 11.55 3.72 -13.77
N LEU A 143 10.54 4.39 -13.22
CA LEU A 143 9.46 3.71 -12.50
C LEU A 143 8.29 3.28 -13.38
N HIS A 144 8.15 3.83 -14.58
CA HIS A 144 6.98 3.59 -15.43
C HIS A 144 7.28 2.92 -16.77
N THR A 145 8.52 2.49 -17.00
CA THR A 145 8.88 1.65 -18.14
C THR A 145 9.31 0.24 -17.74
N VAL A 146 9.18 -0.69 -18.68
CA VAL A 146 9.46 -2.12 -18.50
C VAL A 146 10.94 -2.29 -18.21
N ASN A 147 11.26 -3.01 -17.13
CA ASN A 147 12.64 -3.30 -16.71
C ASN A 147 13.55 -2.06 -16.65
N HIS A 148 12.98 -0.88 -16.41
CA HIS A 148 13.72 0.40 -16.40
C HIS A 148 14.43 0.73 -17.72
N ASP A 149 13.94 0.20 -18.85
CA ASP A 149 14.52 0.42 -20.19
C ASP A 149 14.42 1.87 -20.70
N ARG A 150 13.63 2.70 -20.02
CA ARG A 150 13.28 4.09 -20.35
C ARG A 150 12.61 4.28 -21.72
N MET A 151 12.10 3.21 -22.32
CA MET A 151 11.51 3.24 -23.67
C MET A 151 10.09 2.68 -23.68
N THR A 152 9.86 1.53 -23.06
CA THR A 152 8.58 0.80 -23.18
C THR A 152 7.72 1.03 -21.96
N PHE A 153 6.63 1.78 -22.06
CA PHE A 153 5.77 2.06 -20.91
C PHE A 153 5.02 0.80 -20.41
N ILE A 154 4.90 0.68 -19.09
CA ILE A 154 4.22 -0.45 -18.42
C ILE A 154 2.71 -0.42 -18.65
N ASP A 155 2.13 0.77 -18.82
CA ASP A 155 0.71 0.95 -19.08
C ASP A 155 0.43 2.18 -19.97
N THR A 156 -0.73 2.18 -20.61
CA THR A 156 -1.17 3.25 -21.52
C THR A 156 -1.30 4.61 -20.81
N ARG A 157 -1.59 4.61 -19.50
CA ARG A 157 -1.73 5.85 -18.75
C ARG A 157 -0.38 6.53 -18.58
N SER A 158 0.66 5.75 -18.29
CA SER A 158 1.99 6.30 -18.08
C SER A 158 2.60 6.85 -19.36
N GLU A 159 2.34 6.19 -20.49
CA GLU A 159 2.68 6.66 -21.84
C GLU A 159 1.97 7.99 -22.16
N ARG A 160 0.63 8.03 -22.05
CA ARG A 160 -0.15 9.27 -22.30
C ARG A 160 0.29 10.44 -21.43
N PHE A 161 0.64 10.18 -20.17
CA PHE A 161 1.17 11.20 -19.28
C PHE A 161 2.53 11.72 -19.77
N TYR A 162 3.41 10.83 -20.21
CA TYR A 162 4.71 11.20 -20.75
C TYR A 162 4.56 12.02 -22.05
N ASP A 163 3.63 11.67 -22.93
CA ASP A 163 3.35 12.45 -24.14
C ASP A 163 2.88 13.88 -23.83
N ARG A 164 2.07 14.06 -22.78
CA ARG A 164 1.67 15.39 -22.31
C ARG A 164 2.86 16.14 -21.73
N LEU A 165 3.73 15.46 -20.98
CA LEU A 165 4.95 16.04 -20.42
C LEU A 165 5.88 16.55 -21.53
N GLN A 166 6.13 15.74 -22.56
CA GLN A 166 6.98 16.13 -23.69
C GLN A 166 6.39 17.30 -24.48
N ARG A 167 5.08 17.29 -24.75
CA ARG A 167 4.39 18.42 -25.39
C ARG A 167 4.55 19.71 -24.59
N ARG A 168 4.31 19.66 -23.27
CA ARG A 168 4.43 20.84 -22.42
C ARG A 168 5.85 21.37 -22.35
N ARG A 169 6.84 20.48 -22.32
CA ARG A 169 8.26 20.82 -22.37
C ARG A 169 8.60 21.57 -23.65
N GLN A 170 8.13 21.09 -24.80
CA GLN A 170 8.34 21.75 -26.10
C GLN A 170 7.70 23.15 -26.14
N GLU A 171 6.48 23.31 -25.62
CA GLU A 171 5.81 24.61 -25.53
C GLU A 171 6.63 25.61 -24.69
N VAL A 172 7.17 25.18 -23.55
CA VAL A 172 7.99 26.05 -22.68
C VAL A 172 9.31 26.40 -23.37
N THR A 173 9.99 25.45 -24.01
CA THR A 173 11.22 25.73 -24.76
C THR A 173 10.97 26.71 -25.91
N GLN A 174 9.83 26.62 -26.60
CA GLN A 174 9.49 27.56 -27.68
C GLN A 174 9.14 28.97 -27.15
N ALA A 175 8.49 29.06 -25.99
CA ALA A 175 8.12 30.34 -25.39
C ALA A 175 9.34 31.07 -24.79
N THR A 176 10.32 30.33 -24.25
CA THR A 176 11.52 30.88 -23.61
C THR A 176 12.79 30.16 -24.10
N PRO A 177 13.25 30.41 -25.34
CA PRO A 177 14.37 29.69 -25.94
C PRO A 177 15.72 29.90 -25.26
N ASP A 178 15.92 31.05 -24.60
CA ASP A 178 17.17 31.40 -23.91
C ASP A 178 17.20 31.00 -22.42
N GLN A 179 16.13 30.39 -21.89
CA GLN A 179 16.04 30.01 -20.49
C GLN A 179 16.07 28.49 -20.32
N SER A 180 16.77 28.01 -19.28
CA SER A 180 16.71 26.61 -18.87
C SER A 180 15.28 26.25 -18.44
N VAL A 181 14.75 25.16 -18.99
CA VAL A 181 13.41 24.68 -18.62
C VAL A 181 13.42 24.15 -17.19
N ASP A 182 12.52 24.67 -16.35
CA ASP A 182 12.23 24.08 -15.05
C ASP A 182 11.39 22.80 -15.24
N GLU A 183 12.10 21.67 -15.32
CA GLU A 183 11.52 20.34 -15.49
C GLU A 183 10.54 19.96 -14.37
N GLU A 184 10.73 20.47 -13.14
CA GLU A 184 9.84 20.18 -12.01
C GLU A 184 8.54 20.98 -12.11
N ALA A 185 8.61 22.26 -12.47
CA ALA A 185 7.41 23.07 -12.71
C ALA A 185 6.58 22.52 -13.89
N VAL A 186 7.24 22.13 -14.98
CA VAL A 186 6.58 21.49 -16.14
C VAL A 186 5.87 20.20 -15.70
N TYR A 187 6.53 19.36 -14.91
CA TYR A 187 5.94 18.12 -14.41
C TYR A 187 4.71 18.38 -13.53
N LEU A 188 4.81 19.30 -12.56
CA LEU A 188 3.72 19.64 -11.65
C LEU A 188 2.52 20.22 -12.39
N ASN A 189 2.76 21.03 -13.44
CA ASN A 189 1.71 21.57 -14.30
C ASN A 189 0.94 20.46 -15.03
N VAL A 190 1.65 19.48 -15.62
CA VAL A 190 1.03 18.37 -16.35
C VAL A 190 0.33 17.37 -15.42
N ALA A 191 0.90 17.11 -14.24
CA ALA A 191 0.29 16.26 -13.23
C ALA A 191 -0.95 16.86 -12.57
N GLY A 192 -1.02 18.20 -12.56
CA GLY A 192 -2.14 18.95 -12.00
C GLY A 192 -2.39 18.67 -10.53
N GLU A 193 -3.59 19.03 -10.08
CA GLU A 193 -4.02 18.84 -8.70
C GLU A 193 -4.69 17.47 -8.52
N CYS A 194 -4.05 16.58 -7.76
CA CYS A 194 -4.74 15.38 -7.26
C CYS A 194 -5.26 15.61 -5.84
N PRO A 195 -6.43 15.01 -5.48
CA PRO A 195 -6.92 15.02 -4.11
C PRO A 195 -5.87 14.56 -3.10
N LYS A 196 -5.84 15.20 -1.93
CA LYS A 196 -4.93 14.89 -0.80
C LYS A 196 -3.44 15.18 -1.08
N GLY A 197 -3.15 16.17 -1.91
CA GLY A 197 -1.79 16.66 -2.16
C GLY A 197 -0.89 15.63 -2.83
N ARG A 198 -1.46 14.76 -3.66
CA ARG A 198 -0.71 13.74 -4.39
C ARG A 198 -0.26 14.32 -5.73
N VAL A 199 0.82 13.78 -6.29
CA VAL A 199 1.27 14.06 -7.65
C VAL A 199 1.34 12.71 -8.34
N TYR A 200 0.68 12.57 -9.50
CA TYR A 200 0.74 11.35 -10.29
C TYR A 200 2.20 11.01 -10.64
N GLY A 201 2.53 9.73 -10.72
CA GLY A 201 3.87 9.26 -11.11
C GLY A 201 5.01 9.49 -10.10
N LEU A 202 4.79 10.19 -8.99
CA LEU A 202 5.86 10.50 -8.02
C LEU A 202 5.75 9.81 -6.65
N GLY A 203 4.69 9.02 -6.42
CA GLY A 203 4.56 8.21 -5.22
C GLY A 203 4.82 8.98 -3.92
N SER A 204 5.79 8.52 -3.11
CA SER A 204 6.18 9.19 -1.85
C SER A 204 6.93 10.51 -2.06
N LEU A 205 7.61 10.70 -3.19
CA LEU A 205 8.37 11.92 -3.50
C LEU A 205 7.43 13.13 -3.72
N GLY A 206 6.30 12.92 -4.40
CA GLY A 206 5.34 14.00 -4.67
C GLY A 206 4.81 14.68 -3.40
N ARG A 207 4.74 13.93 -2.28
CA ARG A 207 4.36 14.49 -0.97
C ARG A 207 5.44 15.40 -0.37
N LYS A 208 6.73 15.11 -0.62
CA LYS A 208 7.85 15.93 -0.16
C LYS A 208 7.89 17.23 -0.97
N LYS A 209 7.82 17.14 -2.30
CA LYS A 209 7.92 18.30 -3.19
C LYS A 209 6.83 19.36 -2.95
N ARG A 210 5.57 18.96 -2.70
CA ARG A 210 4.51 19.91 -2.33
C ARG A 210 4.69 20.59 -0.96
N ARG A 211 5.32 19.92 0.02
CA ARG A 211 5.58 20.54 1.34
C ARG A 211 6.56 21.72 1.26
N TYR A 212 7.41 21.75 0.25
CA TYR A 212 8.34 22.87 0.02
C TYR A 212 7.74 23.98 -0.83
N ALA A 213 6.73 23.67 -1.65
CA ALA A 213 6.08 24.64 -2.54
C ALA A 213 5.00 25.50 -1.86
N ASP A 214 4.41 25.02 -0.74
CA ASP A 214 3.30 25.72 -0.09
C ASP A 214 3.39 25.60 1.46
N PRO A 215 3.99 26.59 2.15
CA PRO A 215 4.08 26.61 3.61
C PRO A 215 2.71 26.76 4.30
N GLY A 216 1.67 27.18 3.56
CA GLY A 216 0.36 27.55 4.11
C GLY A 216 -0.69 26.44 4.08
N ALA A 217 -0.42 25.29 3.47
CA ALA A 217 -1.41 24.23 3.32
C ALA A 217 -1.67 23.49 4.66
N SER A 218 -2.57 24.06 5.46
CA SER A 218 -3.13 23.46 6.68
C SER A 218 -3.84 22.15 6.35
N THR A 219 -3.10 21.05 6.37
CA THR A 219 -3.70 19.73 6.52
C THR A 219 -3.92 19.53 8.01
N SER A 220 -5.17 19.37 8.43
CA SER A 220 -5.55 18.84 9.74
C SER A 220 -4.81 17.52 10.00
N GLN A 221 -3.64 17.62 10.63
CA GLN A 221 -3.00 16.53 11.35
C GLN A 221 -3.08 16.92 12.82
N MET A 222 -3.43 15.94 13.64
CA MET A 222 -3.31 16.02 15.10
C MET A 222 -1.95 16.65 15.46
N PRO A 223 -1.88 17.46 16.53
CA PRO A 223 -0.62 18.07 16.96
C PRO A 223 0.44 16.98 17.11
N ASP A 224 1.57 17.22 16.44
CA ASP A 224 2.75 16.37 16.37
C ASP A 224 3.37 16.27 17.77
N MET A 225 2.99 15.24 18.52
CA MET A 225 3.77 14.78 19.67
C MET A 225 4.59 13.60 19.16
N VAL A 226 5.90 13.85 19.05
CA VAL A 226 6.99 12.96 18.60
C VAL A 226 7.36 13.07 17.11
N PRO A 227 8.58 13.54 16.77
CA PRO A 227 9.08 13.59 15.40
C PRO A 227 8.91 12.23 14.70
N ARG A 228 8.26 12.23 13.53
CA ARG A 228 8.06 11.04 12.66
C ARG A 228 9.30 10.16 12.46
N VAL A 229 10.49 10.74 12.57
CA VAL A 229 11.78 10.04 12.45
C VAL A 229 11.98 9.09 13.63
N GLU A 230 11.79 9.56 14.87
CA GLU A 230 11.91 8.74 16.09
C GLU A 230 10.91 7.59 16.08
N PHE A 231 9.66 7.88 15.68
CA PHE A 231 8.63 6.85 15.52
C PHE A 231 9.05 5.76 14.51
N ASN A 232 9.62 6.15 13.36
CA ASN A 232 10.03 5.20 12.34
C ASN A 232 11.25 4.38 12.77
N VAL A 233 12.19 4.98 13.51
CA VAL A 233 13.34 4.27 14.09
C VAL A 233 12.86 3.22 15.10
N VAL A 234 11.95 3.60 16.00
CA VAL A 234 11.38 2.68 16.99
C VAL A 234 10.56 1.57 16.31
N ALA A 235 9.74 1.90 15.32
CA ALA A 235 8.98 0.92 14.54
C ALA A 235 9.90 -0.06 13.79
N GLU A 236 11.03 0.42 13.27
CA GLU A 236 12.02 -0.40 12.58
C GLU A 236 12.83 -1.28 13.53
N GLN A 237 13.22 -0.76 14.70
CA GLN A 237 13.84 -1.57 15.76
C GLN A 237 12.89 -2.68 16.23
N LEU A 238 11.61 -2.35 16.47
CA LEU A 238 10.58 -3.32 16.79
C LEU A 238 10.43 -4.38 15.69
N ARG A 239 10.47 -3.97 14.41
CA ARG A 239 10.41 -4.89 13.28
C ARG A 239 11.62 -5.84 13.25
N LYS A 240 12.83 -5.31 13.36
CA LYS A 240 14.09 -6.08 13.36
C LYS A 240 14.17 -7.08 14.51
N VAL A 241 13.79 -6.67 15.72
CA VAL A 241 13.78 -7.57 16.88
C VAL A 241 12.72 -8.66 16.70
N MET A 242 11.57 -8.34 16.09
CA MET A 242 10.57 -9.36 15.75
C MET A 242 11.02 -10.34 14.66
N GLU A 243 11.81 -9.88 13.68
CA GLU A 243 12.44 -10.74 12.67
C GLU A 243 13.52 -11.63 13.28
N TYR A 244 14.34 -11.08 14.18
CA TYR A 244 15.34 -11.83 14.94
C TYR A 244 14.72 -12.96 15.79
N MET A 245 13.64 -12.66 16.52
CA MET A 245 12.91 -13.67 17.31
C MET A 245 12.28 -14.76 16.44
N HIS A 246 11.87 -14.43 15.21
CA HIS A 246 11.35 -15.41 14.26
C HIS A 246 12.46 -16.38 13.80
N GLN A 247 13.67 -15.88 13.57
CA GLN A 247 14.82 -16.66 13.09
C GLN A 247 15.51 -17.49 14.19
N HIS A 248 15.66 -16.97 15.41
CA HIS A 248 16.59 -17.55 16.41
C HIS A 248 15.92 -18.30 17.56
N LEU A 249 14.60 -18.16 17.77
CA LEU A 249 13.87 -18.81 18.88
C LEU A 249 12.91 -19.90 18.42
N GLY A 250 13.09 -20.46 17.22
CA GLY A 250 12.26 -21.58 16.73
C GLY A 250 10.76 -21.27 16.68
N MET A 251 10.38 -20.00 16.59
CA MET A 251 8.99 -19.60 16.37
C MET A 251 8.70 -19.67 14.88
N ASN A 252 8.42 -20.88 14.38
CA ASN A 252 7.96 -21.13 13.00
C ASN A 252 6.90 -20.10 12.61
N MET A 253 7.24 -19.21 11.66
CA MET A 253 6.31 -18.35 10.94
C MET A 253 6.26 -18.74 9.47
N ASP A 254 6.41 -20.00 9.12
CA ASP A 254 6.17 -20.44 7.74
C ASP A 254 5.23 -21.62 7.65
N GLY A 255 4.31 -21.44 6.72
CA GLY A 255 3.28 -22.34 6.26
C GLY A 255 2.62 -21.71 5.04
N ALA A 256 3.46 -21.21 4.13
CA ALA A 256 3.23 -21.10 2.69
C ALA A 256 4.53 -20.57 2.08
N SER A 257 5.43 -21.50 1.83
CA SER A 257 6.51 -21.32 0.86
C SER A 257 5.91 -20.77 -0.44
N LEU A 258 6.59 -19.77 -1.00
CA LEU A 258 6.52 -19.45 -2.42
C LEU A 258 6.91 -20.70 -3.20
N SER A 259 5.95 -21.56 -3.53
CA SER A 259 6.10 -22.44 -4.68
C SER A 259 5.90 -21.58 -5.93
N HIS A 260 7.00 -21.43 -6.67
CA HIS A 260 6.95 -21.20 -8.10
C HIS A 260 5.92 -22.16 -8.71
N HIS A 261 4.79 -21.63 -9.19
CA HIS A 261 3.95 -22.32 -10.16
C HIS A 261 3.78 -21.39 -11.34
N HIS A 262 4.53 -21.73 -12.40
CA HIS A 262 4.19 -21.43 -13.77
C HIS A 262 2.70 -21.75 -13.96
N HIS A 263 1.86 -20.74 -14.15
CA HIS A 263 0.54 -20.98 -14.74
C HIS A 263 0.69 -20.88 -16.24
N HIS A 264 0.77 -22.07 -16.84
CA HIS A 264 0.62 -22.30 -18.26
C HIS A 264 -0.71 -21.70 -18.75
N HIS A 265 -0.68 -21.09 -19.92
CA HIS A 265 -1.85 -20.74 -20.71
C HIS A 265 -2.76 -21.96 -20.86
N HIS A 266 -4.04 -21.82 -20.48
CA HIS A 266 -5.10 -22.60 -21.10
C HIS A 266 -6.11 -21.65 -21.74
N HIS A 267 -6.06 -21.62 -23.07
CA HIS A 267 -7.15 -21.18 -23.93
C HIS A 267 -8.38 -22.05 -23.63
N HIS A 268 -9.47 -21.41 -23.21
CA HIS A 268 -10.80 -21.97 -23.39
C HIS A 268 -11.53 -21.17 -24.47
N HIS A 269 -11.65 -21.80 -25.64
CA HIS A 269 -12.60 -21.44 -26.67
C HIS A 269 -14.01 -21.48 -26.10
N HIS A 270 -14.68 -20.33 -26.04
CA HIS A 270 -16.14 -20.29 -25.96
C HIS A 270 -16.69 -20.24 -27.39
N HIS A 271 -17.21 -21.38 -27.86
CA HIS A 271 -18.13 -21.44 -28.99
C HIS A 271 -19.43 -20.73 -28.57
N LEU A 272 -19.65 -19.53 -29.11
CA LEU A 272 -20.98 -18.93 -29.18
C LEU A 272 -21.62 -19.41 -30.48
N MET A 273 -22.58 -20.33 -30.36
CA MET A 273 -23.52 -20.59 -31.45
C MET A 273 -24.46 -19.40 -31.57
N THR A 274 -24.29 -18.64 -32.65
CA THR A 274 -25.23 -17.62 -33.11
C THR A 274 -26.43 -18.31 -33.77
N SER A 275 -27.59 -18.29 -33.13
CA SER A 275 -28.86 -18.51 -33.79
C SER A 275 -29.36 -17.17 -34.34
N ASN A 276 -29.09 -16.90 -35.62
CA ASN A 276 -29.79 -15.86 -36.37
C ASN A 276 -30.82 -16.53 -37.29
N SER A 277 -32.09 -16.34 -36.92
CA SER A 277 -33.23 -16.48 -37.80
C SER A 277 -33.11 -15.47 -38.95
N CYS A 278 -33.15 -15.96 -40.19
CA CYS A 278 -33.26 -15.11 -41.36
C CYS A 278 -34.63 -15.35 -41.99
N ARG A 279 -35.39 -14.25 -42.15
CA ARG A 279 -36.61 -14.18 -42.96
C ARG A 279 -36.28 -14.44 -44.43
N LYS A 280 -37.06 -15.29 -45.07
CA LYS A 280 -37.96 -14.89 -46.16
C LYS A 280 -39.33 -15.46 -45.85
#